data_AF-A0A6J7APM4-F1
#
_entry.id   AF-A0A6J7APM4-F1
#
_cell.length_a   1.000
_cell.length_b   1.000
_cell.length_c   1.000
_cell.angle_alpha   90.00
_cell.angle_beta   90.00
_cell.angle_gamma   90.00
#
_symmetry.space_group_name_H-M   'P 1'
#
loop_
_entity.id
_entity.type
_entity.pdbx_description
1 polymer ?
#
loop_
_entity_poly.entity_id
_entity_poly.type
_entity_poly.pdbx_seq_one_letter_code
_entity_poly.pdbx_strand_id
1 'polypeptide(L)'
;MLGYRDSGMVDSVANQHPDCFHTAPLDEAVGRLVVVIRRERPQVIITYGDDQRSYPHPDHVKVHDISIPAFERAGDPAWYPEAGEPWQPLKMYYSVWSRARMVAVHEGMIRHRGESPYDQAWLDRPGHDDRITTKLEISAYLSARSGSLRAHATQVDPKEPWWFGLSDEQLADVYPWEDWILARSLVGVPADGELEDDLFAGVSERVLGIGE
;
A
#
# COMPACT_ATOMS: atom_id res chain seq x y z
N MET A 1 -14.93 5.65 -0.64
CA MET A 1 -14.57 6.33 -1.90
C MET A 1 -14.49 7.82 -1.68
N LEU A 2 -13.57 8.53 -2.34
CA LEU A 2 -13.41 9.99 -2.18
C LEU A 2 -14.25 10.82 -3.17
N GLY A 3 -14.90 10.16 -4.14
CA GLY A 3 -15.84 10.80 -5.08
C GLY A 3 -15.20 11.38 -6.34
N TYR A 4 -13.97 10.98 -6.67
CA TYR A 4 -13.27 11.39 -7.89
C TYR A 4 -13.29 10.30 -8.96
N ARG A 5 -13.13 10.71 -10.21
CA ARG A 5 -12.96 9.80 -11.34
C ARG A 5 -11.51 9.30 -11.42
N ASP A 6 -11.33 8.06 -11.88
CA ASP A 6 -10.02 7.53 -12.29
C ASP A 6 -9.39 8.46 -13.34
N SER A 7 -8.13 8.83 -13.11
CA SER A 7 -7.38 9.73 -13.99
C SER A 7 -6.77 9.02 -15.19
N GLY A 8 -6.77 7.69 -15.22
CA GLY A 8 -6.01 6.91 -16.17
C GLY A 8 -4.51 7.21 -16.13
N MET A 9 -3.79 6.71 -17.13
CA MET A 9 -2.37 6.98 -17.27
C MET A 9 -2.10 8.43 -17.67
N VAL A 10 -0.87 8.88 -17.40
CA VAL A 10 -0.32 10.15 -17.91
C VAL A 10 -0.58 10.25 -19.42
N ASP A 11 -0.92 11.45 -19.88
CA ASP A 11 -1.22 11.80 -21.28
C ASP A 11 -2.47 11.12 -21.88
N SER A 12 -3.23 10.35 -21.11
CA SER A 12 -4.50 9.78 -21.57
C SER A 12 -5.62 10.84 -21.62
N VAL A 13 -6.65 10.59 -22.44
CA VAL A 13 -7.85 11.45 -22.49
C VAL A 13 -8.55 11.52 -21.13
N ALA A 14 -8.54 10.42 -20.36
CA ALA A 14 -9.11 10.38 -19.02
C ALA A 14 -8.39 11.36 -18.06
N ASN A 15 -7.08 11.55 -18.25
CA ASN A 15 -6.25 12.41 -17.41
C ASN A 15 -6.59 13.90 -17.56
N GLN A 16 -7.20 14.27 -18.69
CA GLN A 16 -7.64 15.64 -18.99
C GLN A 16 -9.05 15.95 -18.47
N HIS A 17 -9.74 14.97 -17.88
CA HIS A 17 -11.11 15.16 -17.39
C HIS A 17 -11.11 16.05 -16.14
N PRO A 18 -11.98 17.07 -16.04
CA PRO A 18 -11.99 18.01 -14.91
C PRO A 18 -12.28 17.35 -13.56
N ASP A 19 -13.03 16.24 -13.57
CA ASP A 19 -13.36 15.48 -12.35
C ASP A 19 -12.35 14.36 -12.01
N CYS A 20 -11.22 14.27 -12.73
CA CYS A 20 -10.22 13.24 -12.44
C CYS A 20 -9.48 13.52 -11.13
N PHE A 21 -9.10 12.46 -10.42
CA PHE A 21 -8.54 12.58 -9.08
C PHE A 21 -7.20 13.32 -9.06
N HIS A 22 -6.35 13.11 -10.07
CA HIS A 22 -5.03 13.73 -10.15
C HIS A 22 -5.11 15.27 -10.16
N THR A 23 -6.11 15.82 -10.84
CA THR A 23 -6.30 17.28 -10.98
C THR A 23 -7.06 17.92 -9.81
N ALA A 24 -7.66 17.12 -8.93
CA ALA A 24 -8.39 17.63 -7.77
C ALA A 24 -7.50 18.55 -6.90
N PRO A 25 -8.02 19.69 -6.39
CA PRO A 25 -7.26 20.53 -5.46
C PRO A 25 -6.76 19.71 -4.27
N LEU A 26 -5.46 19.83 -3.97
CA LEU A 26 -4.81 18.97 -2.97
C LEU A 26 -5.53 19.07 -1.61
N ASP A 27 -5.78 20.29 -1.14
CA ASP A 27 -6.39 20.52 0.17
C ASP A 27 -7.82 19.95 0.29
N GLU A 28 -8.60 20.02 -0.79
CA GLU A 28 -9.94 19.43 -0.85
C GLU A 28 -9.87 17.90 -0.73
N ALA A 29 -8.97 17.27 -1.49
CA ALA A 29 -8.79 15.83 -1.45
C ALA A 29 -8.28 15.34 -0.08
N VAL A 30 -7.39 16.11 0.56
CA VAL A 30 -6.93 15.86 1.94
C VAL A 30 -8.09 15.96 2.91
N GLY A 31 -8.91 17.01 2.84
CA GLY A 31 -10.09 17.16 3.71
C GLY A 31 -11.06 15.98 3.60
N ARG A 32 -11.32 15.50 2.37
CA ARG A 32 -12.15 14.31 2.14
C ARG A 32 -11.55 13.04 2.76
N LEU A 33 -10.23 12.87 2.72
CA LEU A 33 -9.57 11.73 3.37
C LEU A 33 -9.60 11.87 4.90
N VAL A 34 -9.43 13.08 5.45
CA VAL A 34 -9.55 13.36 6.89
C VAL A 34 -10.93 12.98 7.43
N VAL A 35 -12.01 13.30 6.69
CA VAL A 35 -13.38 12.86 7.04
C VAL A 35 -13.44 11.33 7.21
N VAL A 36 -12.80 10.57 6.33
CA VAL A 36 -12.76 9.10 6.42
C VAL A 36 -11.92 8.66 7.63
N ILE A 37 -10.73 9.24 7.83
CA ILE A 37 -9.86 8.90 8.95
C ILE A 37 -10.57 9.15 10.29
N ARG A 38 -11.19 10.31 10.48
CA ARG A 38 -11.90 10.66 11.72
C ARG A 38 -13.12 9.78 11.97
N ARG A 39 -13.80 9.34 10.90
CA ARG A 39 -14.94 8.42 10.99
C ARG A 39 -14.52 7.00 11.34
N GLU A 40 -13.53 6.45 10.64
CA GLU A 40 -13.09 5.05 10.81
C GLU A 40 -12.11 4.85 11.96
N ARG A 41 -11.48 5.94 12.43
CA ARG A 41 -10.51 5.94 13.53
C ARG A 41 -9.39 4.89 13.37
N PRO A 42 -8.69 4.83 12.23
CA PRO A 42 -7.65 3.83 12.02
C PRO A 42 -6.42 4.12 12.88
N GLN A 43 -5.88 3.10 13.54
CA GLN A 43 -4.57 3.20 14.19
C GLN A 43 -3.41 3.20 13.19
N VAL A 44 -3.61 2.51 12.05
CA VAL A 44 -2.60 2.30 11.02
C VAL A 44 -3.16 2.71 9.66
N ILE A 45 -2.36 3.45 8.88
CA ILE A 45 -2.66 3.77 7.48
C ILE A 45 -1.63 3.06 6.58
N ILE A 46 -2.10 2.50 5.47
CA ILE A 46 -1.24 1.96 4.41
C ILE A 46 -1.48 2.77 3.15
N THR A 47 -0.42 3.17 2.47
CA THR A 47 -0.49 3.96 1.23
C THR A 47 0.62 3.60 0.24
N TYR A 48 0.69 4.31 -0.89
CA TYR A 48 1.77 4.13 -1.86
C TYR A 48 3.06 4.80 -1.39
N GLY A 49 4.19 4.25 -1.84
CA GLY A 49 5.51 4.78 -1.52
C GLY A 49 5.79 6.16 -2.10
N ASP A 50 6.82 6.80 -1.55
CA ASP A 50 7.41 8.04 -2.06
C ASP A 50 8.24 7.84 -3.34
N ASP A 51 8.68 6.61 -3.60
CA ASP A 51 9.36 6.23 -4.83
C ASP A 51 8.44 5.42 -5.73
N GLN A 52 7.90 6.07 -6.75
CA GLN A 52 6.97 5.46 -7.72
C GLN A 52 7.52 5.49 -9.15
N ARG A 53 8.84 5.62 -9.34
CA ARG A 53 9.44 5.79 -10.67
C ARG A 53 9.19 4.59 -11.60
N SER A 54 9.03 3.39 -11.05
CA SER A 54 8.78 2.16 -11.80
C SER A 54 7.34 2.05 -12.33
N TYR A 55 6.38 2.75 -11.71
CA TYR A 55 4.99 2.80 -12.13
C TYR A 55 4.32 4.12 -11.68
N PRO A 56 4.58 5.23 -12.38
CA PRO A 56 4.14 6.57 -11.97
C PRO A 56 2.68 6.82 -12.37
N HIS A 57 1.75 5.96 -11.93
CA HIS A 57 0.32 6.17 -12.17
C HIS A 57 -0.13 7.47 -11.48
N PRO A 58 -0.77 8.43 -12.17
CA PRO A 58 -1.14 9.73 -11.61
C PRO A 58 -1.92 9.64 -10.30
N ASP A 59 -2.83 8.68 -10.21
CA ASP A 59 -3.63 8.46 -9.00
C ASP A 59 -2.83 7.84 -7.85
N HIS A 60 -1.81 7.01 -8.10
CA HIS A 60 -0.98 6.46 -7.02
C HIS A 60 -0.11 7.55 -6.39
N VAL A 61 0.43 8.45 -7.23
CA VAL A 61 1.14 9.65 -6.77
C VAL A 61 0.19 10.53 -5.95
N LYS A 62 -1.00 10.80 -6.48
CA LYS A 62 -1.99 11.64 -5.78
C LYS A 62 -2.44 11.03 -4.45
N VAL A 63 -2.66 9.71 -4.38
CA VAL A 63 -2.98 9.00 -3.14
C VAL A 63 -1.86 9.18 -2.11
N HIS A 64 -0.59 9.02 -2.51
CA HIS A 64 0.55 9.29 -1.64
C HIS A 64 0.51 10.74 -1.13
N ASP A 65 0.43 11.72 -2.05
CA ASP A 65 0.48 13.15 -1.74
C ASP A 65 -0.62 13.61 -0.76
N ILE A 66 -1.83 13.03 -0.84
CA ILE A 66 -2.90 13.36 0.10
C ILE A 66 -2.78 12.60 1.42
N SER A 67 -2.18 11.39 1.41
CA SER A 67 -2.08 10.54 2.60
C SER A 67 -1.17 11.15 3.66
N ILE A 68 -0.04 11.74 3.25
CA ILE A 68 0.94 12.34 4.16
C ILE A 68 0.32 13.46 5.01
N PRO A 69 -0.23 14.55 4.44
CA PRO A 69 -0.87 15.59 5.23
C PRO A 69 -2.15 15.12 5.92
N ALA A 70 -2.90 14.16 5.36
CA ALA A 70 -4.12 13.65 6.01
C ALA A 70 -3.80 12.93 7.33
N PHE A 71 -2.69 12.19 7.39
CA PHE A 71 -2.22 11.52 8.62
C PHE A 71 -1.96 12.51 9.74
N GLU A 72 -1.35 13.65 9.44
CA GLU A 72 -1.04 14.70 10.43
C GLU A 72 -2.29 15.52 10.78
N ARG A 73 -3.06 15.96 9.78
CA ARG A 73 -4.20 16.87 9.97
C ARG A 73 -5.42 16.19 10.58
N ALA A 74 -5.55 14.86 10.47
CA ALA A 74 -6.67 14.16 11.08
C ALA A 74 -6.70 14.32 12.62
N GLY A 75 -5.54 14.41 13.27
CA GLY A 75 -5.42 14.60 14.72
C GLY A 75 -5.50 16.05 15.20
N ASP A 76 -5.47 17.03 14.30
CA ASP A 76 -5.47 18.45 14.65
C ASP A 76 -6.87 19.08 14.51
N PRO A 77 -7.50 19.57 15.60
CA PRO A 77 -8.82 20.19 15.55
C PRO A 77 -8.89 21.49 14.73
N ALA A 78 -7.77 22.16 14.46
CA ALA A 78 -7.75 23.36 13.63
C ALA A 78 -7.97 23.06 12.14
N TRP A 79 -7.63 21.84 11.70
CA TRP A 79 -7.83 21.40 10.33
C TRP A 79 -9.19 20.74 10.16
N TYR A 80 -9.94 21.17 9.15
CA TYR A 80 -11.26 20.62 8.77
C TYR A 80 -12.19 20.43 9.99
N PRO A 81 -12.56 21.50 10.72
CA PRO A 81 -13.37 21.40 11.93
C PRO A 81 -14.74 20.72 11.69
N GLU A 82 -15.25 20.78 10.46
CA GLU A 82 -16.48 20.11 10.02
C GLU A 82 -16.33 18.61 9.76
N ALA A 83 -15.11 18.06 9.78
CA ALA A 83 -14.83 16.65 9.46
C ALA A 83 -15.07 15.67 10.63
N GLY A 84 -15.65 16.15 11.74
CA GLY A 84 -15.89 15.37 12.96
C GLY A 84 -14.72 15.44 13.95
N GLU A 85 -14.84 14.67 15.04
CA GLU A 85 -13.86 14.66 16.14
C GLU A 85 -12.45 14.28 15.64
N PRO A 86 -11.40 15.00 16.06
CA PRO A 86 -10.02 14.67 15.70
C PRO A 86 -9.64 13.23 16.05
N TRP A 87 -8.87 12.62 15.16
CA TRP A 87 -8.32 11.29 15.36
C TRP A 87 -6.92 11.23 14.78
N GLN A 88 -5.94 10.84 15.59
CA GLN A 88 -4.55 10.71 15.18
C GLN A 88 -4.21 9.24 14.91
N PRO A 89 -4.04 8.82 13.63
CA PRO A 89 -3.41 7.55 13.33
C PRO A 89 -1.99 7.52 13.89
N LEU A 90 -1.52 6.34 14.30
CA LEU A 90 -0.25 6.18 15.01
C LEU A 90 0.88 5.70 14.12
N LYS A 91 0.57 4.94 13.07
CA LYS A 91 1.57 4.44 12.11
C LYS A 91 1.10 4.58 10.67
N MET A 92 2.03 4.84 9.77
CA MET A 92 1.82 4.81 8.34
C MET A 92 2.86 3.91 7.68
N TYR A 93 2.41 3.04 6.78
CA TYR A 93 3.28 2.19 5.97
C TYR A 93 3.11 2.48 4.49
N TYR A 94 4.20 2.31 3.76
CA TYR A 94 4.19 2.24 2.31
C TYR A 94 4.20 0.79 1.85
N SER A 95 3.31 0.49 0.90
CA SER A 95 3.45 -0.66 0.01
C SER A 95 4.76 -0.54 -0.78
N VAL A 96 5.43 -1.67 -0.98
CA VAL A 96 6.77 -1.70 -1.58
C VAL A 96 6.92 -2.78 -2.64
N TRP A 97 7.71 -2.47 -3.65
CA TRP A 97 8.23 -3.47 -4.58
C TRP A 97 9.47 -4.14 -3.97
N SER A 98 9.32 -5.39 -3.52
CA SER A 98 10.44 -6.21 -3.07
C SER A 98 11.07 -6.97 -4.24
N ARG A 99 12.36 -6.71 -4.48
CA ARG A 99 13.15 -7.47 -5.44
C ARG A 99 13.37 -8.91 -4.95
N ALA A 100 13.60 -9.11 -3.66
CA ALA A 100 13.70 -10.43 -3.05
C ALA A 100 12.45 -11.28 -3.33
N ARG A 101 11.25 -10.72 -3.14
CA ARG A 101 9.99 -11.39 -3.51
C ARG A 101 9.96 -11.76 -4.99
N MET A 102 10.27 -10.81 -5.86
CA MET A 102 10.24 -11.02 -7.31
C MET A 102 11.18 -12.16 -7.74
N VAL A 103 12.42 -12.16 -7.24
CA VAL A 103 13.41 -13.21 -7.53
C VAL A 103 12.94 -14.57 -7.01
N ALA A 104 12.45 -14.63 -5.76
CA ALA A 104 11.97 -15.89 -5.18
C ALA A 104 10.79 -16.49 -5.97
N VAL A 105 9.84 -15.65 -6.40
CA VAL A 105 8.71 -16.07 -7.22
C VAL A 105 9.17 -16.47 -8.63
N HIS A 106 10.08 -15.71 -9.25
CA HIS A 106 10.69 -16.06 -10.54
C HIS A 106 11.32 -17.45 -10.51
N GLU A 107 12.21 -17.70 -9.56
CA GLU A 107 12.88 -18.99 -9.42
C GLU A 107 11.88 -20.11 -9.08
N GLY A 108 10.85 -19.81 -8.27
CA GLY A 108 9.75 -20.72 -8.00
C GLY A 108 9.02 -21.16 -9.26
N MET A 109 8.69 -20.20 -10.14
CA MET A 109 8.04 -20.52 -11.42
C MET A 109 8.95 -21.35 -12.32
N ILE A 110 10.25 -21.03 -12.42
CA ILE A 110 11.21 -21.84 -13.17
C ILE A 110 11.26 -23.27 -12.62
N ARG A 111 11.32 -23.46 -11.29
CA ARG A 111 11.35 -24.80 -10.67
C ARG A 111 10.07 -25.61 -10.93
N HIS A 112 8.89 -25.00 -10.84
CA HIS A 112 7.62 -25.72 -10.93
C HIS A 112 7.05 -25.82 -12.35
N ARG A 113 7.42 -24.89 -13.25
CA ARG A 113 6.84 -24.77 -14.60
C ARG A 113 7.86 -24.79 -15.73
N GLY A 114 9.15 -24.65 -15.43
CA GLY A 114 10.22 -24.59 -16.43
C GLY A 114 10.37 -23.22 -17.11
N GLU A 115 9.46 -22.29 -16.86
CA GLU A 115 9.47 -20.94 -17.43
C GLU A 115 8.91 -19.92 -16.42
N SER A 116 9.19 -18.63 -16.66
CA SER A 116 8.71 -17.51 -15.85
C SER A 116 8.39 -16.32 -16.77
N PRO A 117 7.33 -15.55 -16.50
CA PRO A 117 6.99 -14.36 -17.27
C PRO A 117 7.91 -13.16 -16.96
N TYR A 118 8.75 -13.25 -15.93
CA TYR A 118 9.68 -12.20 -15.56
C TYR A 118 10.96 -12.31 -16.39
N ASP A 119 11.20 -11.31 -17.23
CA ASP A 119 12.42 -11.20 -18.02
C ASP A 119 13.57 -10.54 -17.23
N GLN A 120 14.74 -10.45 -17.84
CA GLN A 120 15.91 -9.83 -17.22
C GLN A 120 15.67 -8.37 -16.84
N ALA A 121 14.88 -7.63 -17.65
CA ALA A 121 14.56 -6.24 -17.36
C ALA A 121 13.75 -6.09 -16.08
N TRP A 122 12.90 -7.06 -15.74
CA TRP A 122 12.22 -7.13 -14.44
C TRP A 122 13.17 -7.45 -13.28
N LEU A 123 14.08 -8.41 -13.47
CA LEU A 123 15.02 -8.86 -12.43
C LEU A 123 16.12 -7.82 -12.12
N ASP A 124 16.43 -6.96 -13.09
CA ASP A 124 17.38 -5.86 -12.96
C ASP A 124 16.76 -4.58 -12.40
N ARG A 125 15.43 -4.54 -12.21
CA ARG A 125 14.80 -3.36 -11.58
C ARG A 125 15.34 -3.19 -10.16
N PRO A 126 15.77 -1.98 -9.78
CA PRO A 126 16.14 -1.71 -8.41
C PRO A 126 14.93 -1.97 -7.51
N GLY A 127 15.14 -2.75 -6.45
CA GLY A 127 14.17 -2.91 -5.38
C GLY A 127 14.29 -1.77 -4.36
N HIS A 128 13.45 -1.85 -3.32
CA HIS A 128 13.56 -1.03 -2.12
C HIS A 128 13.81 -1.89 -0.88
N ASP A 129 14.46 -3.04 -1.09
CA ASP A 129 14.62 -4.07 -0.08
C ASP A 129 15.38 -3.55 1.16
N ASP A 130 16.31 -2.62 0.95
CA ASP A 130 17.08 -1.93 1.99
C ASP A 130 16.24 -1.01 2.89
N ARG A 131 15.05 -0.62 2.42
CA ARG A 131 14.11 0.24 3.15
C ARG A 131 13.03 -0.57 3.87
N ILE A 132 12.92 -1.87 3.61
CA ILE A 132 11.92 -2.73 4.24
C ILE A 132 12.18 -2.77 5.74
N THR A 133 11.16 -2.44 6.51
CA THR A 133 11.19 -2.40 7.99
C THR A 133 10.18 -3.34 8.61
N THR A 134 9.29 -3.92 7.81
CA THR A 134 8.20 -4.79 8.29
C THR A 134 7.97 -5.92 7.30
N LYS A 135 7.84 -7.15 7.80
CA LYS A 135 7.51 -8.36 7.05
C LYS A 135 6.41 -9.12 7.76
N LEU A 136 5.23 -9.19 7.14
CA LEU A 136 4.11 -9.96 7.68
C LEU A 136 4.09 -11.35 7.06
N GLU A 137 4.03 -12.38 7.89
CA GLU A 137 3.73 -13.74 7.44
C GLU A 137 2.26 -13.81 7.00
N ILE A 138 2.00 -14.25 5.77
CA ILE A 138 0.66 -14.26 5.16
C ILE A 138 0.32 -15.57 4.43
N SER A 139 1.11 -16.64 4.58
CA SER A 139 0.88 -17.91 3.87
C SER A 139 -0.56 -18.41 4.02
N ALA A 140 -1.09 -18.34 5.24
CA ALA A 140 -2.46 -18.75 5.57
C ALA A 140 -3.55 -17.92 4.84
N TYR A 141 -3.21 -16.74 4.33
CA TYR A 141 -4.15 -15.79 3.73
C TYR A 141 -3.98 -15.63 2.21
N LEU A 142 -3.04 -16.35 1.58
CA LEU A 142 -2.82 -16.24 0.13
C LEU A 142 -4.04 -16.63 -0.71
N SER A 143 -4.87 -17.55 -0.24
CA SER A 143 -6.13 -17.90 -0.91
C SER A 143 -7.11 -16.72 -0.99
N ALA A 144 -7.17 -15.89 0.06
CA ALA A 144 -7.97 -14.67 0.05
C ALA A 144 -7.39 -13.63 -0.92
N ARG A 145 -6.07 -13.46 -0.94
CA ARG A 145 -5.36 -12.58 -1.90
C ARG A 145 -5.62 -13.01 -3.36
N SER A 146 -5.44 -14.28 -3.68
CA SER A 146 -5.66 -14.77 -5.04
C SER A 146 -7.15 -14.76 -5.41
N GLY A 147 -8.04 -15.01 -4.44
CA GLY A 147 -9.49 -14.85 -4.60
C GLY A 147 -9.90 -13.43 -4.95
N SER A 148 -9.34 -12.42 -4.27
CA SER A 148 -9.64 -11.02 -4.54
C SER A 148 -9.16 -10.58 -5.93
N LEU A 149 -7.95 -10.99 -6.34
CA LEU A 149 -7.45 -10.74 -7.71
C LEU A 149 -8.39 -11.32 -8.77
N ARG A 150 -8.88 -12.56 -8.59
CA ARG A 150 -9.83 -13.19 -9.53
C ARG A 150 -11.19 -12.50 -9.58
N ALA A 151 -11.62 -11.87 -8.49
CA ALA A 151 -12.87 -11.11 -8.45
C ALA A 151 -12.82 -9.87 -9.37
N HIS A 152 -11.63 -9.33 -9.64
CA HIS A 152 -11.41 -8.21 -10.56
C HIS A 152 -11.24 -8.69 -12.02
N ALA A 153 -12.13 -9.56 -12.50
CA ALA A 153 -12.02 -10.25 -13.79
C ALA A 153 -11.94 -9.33 -15.03
N THR A 154 -12.36 -8.05 -14.93
CA THR A 154 -12.22 -7.07 -16.01
C THR A 154 -10.82 -6.43 -16.06
N GLN A 155 -10.04 -6.54 -14.98
CA GLN A 155 -8.73 -5.92 -14.82
C GLN A 155 -7.58 -6.95 -14.83
N VAL A 156 -7.85 -8.14 -14.32
CA VAL A 156 -6.86 -9.21 -14.17
C VAL A 156 -7.34 -10.43 -14.95
N ASP A 157 -6.57 -10.85 -15.95
CA ASP A 157 -6.82 -12.13 -16.62
C ASP A 157 -6.56 -13.27 -15.61
N PRO A 158 -7.56 -14.13 -15.30
CA PRO A 158 -7.38 -15.27 -14.40
C PRO A 158 -6.33 -16.29 -14.84
N LYS A 159 -5.85 -16.21 -16.08
CA LYS A 159 -4.79 -17.06 -16.65
C LYS A 159 -3.42 -16.40 -16.66
N GLU A 160 -3.32 -15.14 -16.27
CA GLU A 160 -2.08 -14.36 -16.32
C GLU A 160 -1.00 -15.00 -15.42
N PRO A 161 0.09 -15.56 -15.99
CA PRO A 161 1.14 -16.22 -15.22
C PRO A 161 1.84 -15.27 -14.25
N TRP A 162 1.86 -13.96 -14.53
CA TRP A 162 2.40 -12.96 -13.61
C TRP A 162 1.74 -13.03 -12.22
N TRP A 163 0.42 -13.28 -12.16
CA TRP A 163 -0.35 -13.36 -10.92
C TRP A 163 -0.56 -14.80 -10.44
N PHE A 164 -0.80 -15.73 -11.36
CA PHE A 164 -1.27 -17.09 -11.07
C PHE A 164 -0.29 -18.18 -11.56
N GLY A 165 0.97 -17.80 -11.79
CA GLY A 165 2.08 -18.68 -12.15
C GLY A 165 2.50 -19.66 -11.05
N LEU A 166 2.11 -19.42 -9.80
CA LEU A 166 2.23 -20.38 -8.70
C LEU A 166 0.85 -20.57 -8.07
N SER A 167 0.58 -21.77 -7.56
CA SER A 167 -0.55 -21.98 -6.63
C SER A 167 -0.30 -21.25 -5.32
N ASP A 168 -1.34 -21.05 -4.50
CA ASP A 168 -1.19 -20.35 -3.21
C ASP A 168 -0.23 -21.11 -2.27
N GLU A 169 -0.25 -22.44 -2.29
CA GLU A 169 0.69 -23.28 -1.54
C GLU A 169 2.14 -23.11 -2.05
N GLN A 170 2.36 -23.17 -3.36
CA GLN A 170 3.69 -22.91 -3.94
C GLN A 170 4.18 -21.50 -3.67
N LEU A 171 3.29 -20.50 -3.68
CA LEU A 171 3.65 -19.12 -3.37
C LEU A 171 4.01 -18.96 -1.89
N ALA A 172 3.28 -19.63 -0.99
CA ALA A 172 3.62 -19.71 0.43
C ALA A 172 5.00 -20.33 0.66
N ASP A 173 5.36 -21.37 -0.09
CA ASP A 173 6.67 -22.04 0.07
C ASP A 173 7.84 -21.16 -0.38
N VAL A 174 7.65 -20.31 -1.41
CA VAL A 174 8.75 -19.50 -1.97
C VAL A 174 8.87 -18.13 -1.31
N TYR A 175 7.74 -17.51 -0.94
CA TYR A 175 7.73 -16.18 -0.32
C TYR A 175 6.44 -15.97 0.49
N PRO A 176 6.37 -16.48 1.73
CA PRO A 176 5.19 -16.38 2.59
C PRO A 176 4.97 -14.98 3.19
N TRP A 177 5.66 -13.95 2.70
CA TRP A 177 5.64 -12.62 3.32
C TRP A 177 5.01 -11.53 2.44
N GLU A 178 4.44 -10.53 3.10
CA GLU A 178 4.25 -9.19 2.55
C GLU A 178 5.15 -8.17 3.22
N ASP A 179 5.81 -7.36 2.40
CA ASP A 179 6.84 -6.42 2.81
C ASP A 179 6.27 -4.99 2.88
N TRP A 180 6.72 -4.22 3.86
CA TRP A 180 6.31 -2.84 4.05
C TRP A 180 7.47 -1.94 4.50
N ILE A 181 7.32 -0.65 4.25
CA ILE A 181 8.20 0.40 4.77
C ILE A 181 7.41 1.24 5.78
N LEU A 182 7.84 1.28 7.03
CA LEU A 182 7.32 2.20 8.05
C LEU A 182 7.71 3.64 7.68
N ALA A 183 6.72 4.40 7.23
CA ALA A 183 6.89 5.76 6.73
C ALA A 183 6.75 6.83 7.81
N ARG A 184 5.84 6.61 8.77
CA ARG A 184 5.61 7.47 9.94
C ARG A 184 5.26 6.59 11.13
N SER A 185 5.74 6.96 12.31
CA SER A 185 5.35 6.33 13.56
C SER A 185 5.35 7.33 14.70
N LEU A 186 4.31 7.28 15.52
CA LEU A 186 4.20 7.98 16.79
C LEU A 186 4.44 7.05 18.00
N VAL A 187 4.74 5.78 17.73
CA VAL A 187 4.88 4.72 18.74
C VAL A 187 6.24 4.01 18.69
N GLY A 188 7.23 4.65 18.07
CA GLY A 188 8.58 4.11 17.91
C GLY A 188 8.79 3.38 16.58
N VAL A 189 10.04 2.97 16.35
CA VAL A 189 10.48 2.25 15.15
C VAL A 189 11.20 0.98 15.57
N PRO A 190 11.28 -0.05 14.71
CA PRO A 190 12.11 -1.23 15.00
C PRO A 190 13.56 -0.82 15.24
N ALA A 191 14.27 -1.59 16.07
CA ALA A 191 15.70 -1.38 16.28
C ALA A 191 16.51 -1.66 15.00
N ASP A 192 17.73 -1.12 14.93
CA ASP A 192 18.59 -1.30 13.76
C ASP A 192 18.80 -2.79 13.44
N GLY A 193 18.39 -3.20 12.23
CA GLY A 193 18.50 -4.58 11.76
C GLY A 193 17.34 -5.50 12.17
N GLU A 194 16.36 -5.01 12.94
CA GLU A 194 15.12 -5.72 13.23
C GLU A 194 14.02 -5.36 12.21
N LEU A 195 13.09 -6.30 12.03
CA LEU A 195 11.89 -6.11 11.21
C LEU A 195 10.66 -6.31 12.08
N GLU A 196 9.66 -5.47 11.91
CA GLU A 196 8.36 -5.69 12.52
C GLU A 196 7.64 -6.86 11.84
N ASP A 197 6.94 -7.68 12.61
CA ASP A 197 6.05 -8.75 12.14
C ASP A 197 4.56 -8.47 12.44
N ASP A 198 4.30 -7.30 13.03
CA ASP A 198 2.97 -6.78 13.35
C ASP A 198 2.89 -5.30 13.00
N LEU A 199 1.93 -4.93 12.14
CA LEU A 199 1.69 -3.52 11.79
C LEU A 199 1.27 -2.67 12.99
N PHE A 200 0.77 -3.29 14.05
CA PHE A 200 0.33 -2.65 15.29
C PHE A 200 1.38 -2.67 16.39
N ALA A 201 2.61 -3.14 16.12
CA ALA A 201 3.70 -3.08 17.09
C ALA A 201 3.85 -1.66 17.67
N GLY A 202 3.82 -1.56 19.01
CA GLY A 202 3.87 -0.30 19.76
C GLY A 202 2.53 0.41 19.97
N VAL A 203 1.46 0.02 19.26
CA VAL A 203 0.11 0.57 19.44
C VAL A 203 -0.51 0.00 20.73
N SER A 204 -0.67 0.83 21.77
CA SER A 204 -1.35 0.42 23.01
C SER A 204 -2.82 0.86 23.05
N GLU A 205 -3.68 0.07 23.69
CA GLU A 205 -5.10 0.42 23.90
C GLU A 205 -5.29 1.76 24.62
N ARG A 206 -4.35 2.18 25.48
CA ARG A 206 -4.44 3.43 26.25
C ARG A 206 -4.32 4.69 25.39
N VAL A 207 -3.70 4.61 24.21
CA VAL A 207 -3.58 5.75 23.28
C VAL A 207 -4.91 6.04 22.56
N LEU A 208 -5.88 5.10 22.63
CA LEU A 208 -7.22 5.24 22.05
C LEU A 208 -8.19 6.04 22.94
N GLY A 209 -7.76 6.44 24.14
CA GLY A 209 -8.57 7.18 25.11
C GLY A 209 -8.10 8.62 25.28
N ILE A 210 -8.85 9.57 24.71
CA ILE A 210 -8.89 10.92 25.28
C ILE A 210 -9.65 10.81 26.60
N GLY A 211 -8.92 10.89 27.72
CA GLY A 211 -9.46 11.18 29.07
C GLY A 211 -9.38 10.05 30.09
N GLU A 212 -8.40 10.14 31.00
CA GLU A 212 -8.63 10.66 32.36
C GLU A 212 -7.55 11.69 32.71
#